data_AF-A0A6N6PYX2-F1
#
_entry.id   AF-A0A6N6PYX2-F1
#
_cell.length_a   1.000
_cell.length_b   1.000
_cell.length_c   1.000
_cell.angle_alpha   90.00
_cell.angle_beta   90.00
_cell.angle_gamma   90.00
#
_symmetry.space_group_name_H-M   'P 1'
#
loop_
_entity.id
_entity.type
_entity.pdbx_description
1 polymer ?
#
loop_
_entity_poly.entity_id
_entity_poly.type
_entity_poly.pdbx_seq_one_letter_code
_entity_poly.pdbx_strand_id
1 'polypeptide(L)'
;MKLHPDSPELTAYVLGEAGPGEAAAVEAAIAADPALAAEVAAIRAAAGELSRIHALEFAPELTASQRERIARAATGGTLVPLPHPRREGTPGSRWIGWLVGWRGWGVAMAGAVALALTFFVRPRSDRDAQAMFSEMRYRLPDARTNLPSAKAPRLEADKDAPSFPRANAEPGEHRLGRSIPAAPRPAPKVMAQSPGQGT
;
A
#
# COMPACT_ATOMS: atom_id res chain seq x y z
N MET A 1 13.35 -19.93 6.72
CA MET A 1 12.54 -19.49 7.87
C MET A 1 11.07 -19.81 7.63
N LYS A 2 10.20 -19.76 8.65
CA LYS A 2 8.76 -19.91 8.45
C LYS A 2 8.13 -18.52 8.37
N LEU A 3 7.81 -18.07 7.16
CA LEU A 3 7.07 -16.82 6.94
C LEU A 3 5.57 -17.08 6.84
N HIS A 4 4.79 -16.10 7.28
CA HIS A 4 3.36 -16.00 7.07
C HIS A 4 3.06 -14.68 6.31
N PRO A 5 1.93 -14.53 5.60
CA PRO A 5 1.55 -13.25 4.99
C PRO A 5 1.62 -12.05 5.96
N ASP A 6 1.22 -12.22 7.21
CA ASP A 6 1.27 -11.15 8.23
C ASP A 6 2.65 -10.97 8.92
N SER A 7 3.71 -11.60 8.41
CA SER A 7 5.06 -11.52 8.98
C SER A 7 5.65 -10.10 8.81
N PRO A 8 6.12 -9.44 9.89
CA PRO A 8 6.75 -8.11 9.78
C PRO A 8 8.00 -8.10 8.88
N GLU A 9 8.66 -9.24 8.72
CA GLU A 9 9.81 -9.43 7.85
C GLU A 9 9.51 -9.15 6.38
N LEU A 10 8.27 -9.38 5.91
CA LEU A 10 7.86 -9.05 4.54
C LEU A 10 7.83 -7.53 4.32
N THR A 11 7.30 -6.78 5.29
CA THR A 11 7.29 -5.32 5.24
C THR A 11 8.70 -4.76 5.29
N ALA A 12 9.56 -5.27 6.19
CA ALA A 12 10.96 -4.87 6.26
C ALA A 12 11.71 -5.14 4.94
N TYR A 13 11.44 -6.29 4.29
CA TYR A 13 11.98 -6.61 2.97
C TYR A 13 11.50 -5.62 1.89
N VAL A 14 10.20 -5.33 1.84
CA VAL A 14 9.63 -4.39 0.83
C VAL A 14 10.16 -2.97 1.00
N LEU A 15 10.38 -2.52 2.24
CA LEU A 15 10.93 -1.20 2.54
C LEU A 15 12.47 -1.12 2.40
N GLY A 16 13.14 -2.25 2.14
CA GLY A 16 14.60 -2.30 2.01
C GLY A 16 15.35 -2.21 3.35
N GLU A 17 14.67 -2.49 4.46
CA GLU A 17 15.23 -2.49 5.81
C GLU A 17 15.84 -3.86 6.19
N ALA A 18 15.47 -4.93 5.47
CA ALA A 18 16.02 -6.27 5.68
C ALA A 18 17.50 -6.33 5.28
N GLY A 19 18.32 -6.97 6.12
CA GLY A 19 19.73 -7.21 5.81
C GLY A 19 19.90 -8.18 4.61
N PRO A 20 21.09 -8.27 3.99
CA PRO A 20 21.28 -9.07 2.77
C PRO A 20 20.99 -10.56 2.96
N GLY A 21 21.29 -11.12 4.13
CA GLY A 21 20.98 -12.52 4.45
C GLY A 21 19.48 -12.78 4.68
N GLU A 22 18.80 -11.84 5.33
CA GLU A 22 17.35 -11.90 5.57
C GLU A 22 16.59 -11.72 4.25
N ALA A 23 17.00 -10.75 3.42
CA ALA A 23 16.43 -10.53 2.10
C ALA A 23 16.53 -11.78 1.22
N ALA A 24 17.70 -12.44 1.19
CA ALA A 24 17.86 -13.71 0.46
C ALA A 24 16.94 -14.82 0.99
N ALA A 25 16.74 -14.91 2.31
CA ALA A 25 15.82 -15.87 2.91
C ALA A 25 14.34 -15.56 2.60
N VAL A 26 13.97 -14.28 2.56
CA VAL A 26 12.62 -13.81 2.18
C VAL A 26 12.37 -14.13 0.71
N GLU A 27 13.32 -13.84 -0.18
CA GLU A 27 13.22 -14.13 -1.61
C GLU A 27 13.05 -15.62 -1.90
N ALA A 28 13.82 -16.47 -1.22
CA ALA A 28 13.67 -17.92 -1.33
C ALA A 28 12.29 -18.40 -0.86
N ALA A 29 11.73 -17.79 0.19
CA ALA A 29 10.39 -18.12 0.68
C ALA A 29 9.29 -17.61 -0.28
N ILE A 30 9.42 -16.41 -0.83
CA ILE A 30 8.51 -15.86 -1.86
C ILE A 30 8.50 -16.75 -3.10
N ALA A 31 9.66 -17.24 -3.53
CA ALA A 31 9.76 -18.14 -4.69
C ALA A 31 9.08 -19.49 -4.45
N ALA A 32 9.01 -19.95 -3.19
CA ALA A 32 8.40 -21.22 -2.82
C ALA A 32 6.89 -21.11 -2.54
N ASP A 33 6.37 -19.92 -2.22
CA ASP A 33 4.97 -19.71 -1.83
C ASP A 33 4.32 -18.52 -2.58
N PRO A 34 3.37 -18.79 -3.51
CA PRO A 34 2.68 -17.73 -4.24
C PRO A 34 1.82 -16.83 -3.36
N ALA A 35 1.39 -17.26 -2.17
CA ALA A 35 0.65 -16.41 -1.24
C ALA A 35 1.54 -15.30 -0.68
N LEU A 36 2.80 -15.60 -0.35
CA LEU A 36 3.78 -14.59 0.08
C LEU A 36 4.11 -13.61 -1.06
N ALA A 37 4.18 -14.09 -2.30
CA ALA A 37 4.37 -13.23 -3.46
C ALA A 37 3.21 -12.23 -3.66
N ALA A 38 1.96 -12.70 -3.49
CA ALA A 38 0.78 -11.86 -3.55
C ALA A 38 0.78 -10.79 -2.45
N GLU A 39 1.15 -11.17 -1.22
CA GLU A 39 1.24 -10.24 -0.10
C GLU A 39 2.33 -9.17 -0.32
N VAL A 40 3.52 -9.56 -0.77
CA VAL A 40 4.59 -8.62 -1.13
C VAL A 40 4.15 -7.64 -2.21
N ALA A 41 3.36 -8.09 -3.19
CA ALA A 41 2.79 -7.22 -4.21
C ALA A 41 1.78 -6.22 -3.60
N ALA A 42 0.94 -6.67 -2.66
CA ALA A 42 -0.02 -5.82 -1.95
C ALA A 42 0.69 -4.74 -1.10
N ILE A 43 1.72 -5.11 -0.35
CA ILE A 43 2.54 -4.16 0.45
C ILE A 43 3.20 -3.13 -0.47
N ARG A 44 3.77 -3.55 -1.61
CA ARG A 44 4.36 -2.61 -2.59
C ARG A 44 3.32 -1.66 -3.18
N ALA A 45 2.12 -2.15 -3.49
CA ALA A 45 1.03 -1.31 -3.99
C ALA A 45 0.62 -0.27 -2.94
N ALA A 46 0.48 -0.66 -1.68
CA ALA A 46 0.18 0.24 -0.56
C ALA A 46 1.28 1.29 -0.36
N ALA A 47 2.56 0.90 -0.37
CA ALA A 47 3.69 1.82 -0.27
C ALA A 47 3.74 2.82 -1.45
N GLY A 48 3.43 2.35 -2.65
CA GLY A 48 3.31 3.20 -3.84
C GLY A 48 2.19 4.23 -3.72
N GLU A 49 1.02 3.82 -3.21
CA GLU A 49 -0.12 4.71 -2.99
C GLU A 49 0.17 5.76 -1.91
N LEU A 50 0.78 5.37 -0.79
CA LEU A 50 1.25 6.32 0.24
C LEU A 50 2.25 7.32 -0.33
N SER A 51 3.20 6.85 -1.14
CA SER A 51 4.18 7.72 -1.80
C SER A 51 3.49 8.71 -2.75
N ARG A 52 2.45 8.27 -3.47
CA ARG A 52 1.65 9.13 -4.35
C ARG A 52 0.88 10.19 -3.57
N ILE A 53 0.28 9.83 -2.43
CA ILE A 53 -0.45 10.77 -1.57
C ILE A 53 0.53 11.81 -1.00
N HIS A 54 1.66 11.37 -0.45
CA HIS A 54 2.67 12.27 0.10
C HIS A 54 3.29 13.20 -0.96
N ALA A 55 3.38 12.76 -2.22
CA ALA A 55 3.84 13.62 -3.30
C ALA A 55 2.89 14.80 -3.60
N LEU A 56 1.64 14.75 -3.14
CA LEU A 56 0.69 15.87 -3.24
C LEU A 56 0.83 16.85 -2.08
N GLU A 57 1.48 16.46 -0.99
CA GLU A 57 1.71 17.33 0.15
C GLU A 57 2.81 18.34 -0.16
N PHE A 58 2.63 19.58 0.29
CA PHE A 58 3.67 20.60 0.15
C PHE A 58 4.85 20.24 1.06
N ALA A 59 5.89 19.68 0.48
CA ALA A 59 7.18 19.54 1.13
C ALA A 59 7.98 20.84 0.96
N PRO A 60 8.47 21.47 2.05
CA PRO A 60 9.31 22.64 1.93
C PRO A 60 10.59 22.28 1.16
N GLU A 61 10.92 23.06 0.12
CA GLU A 61 12.17 22.85 -0.62
C GLU A 61 13.37 23.12 0.29
N LEU A 62 14.36 22.23 0.23
CA LEU A 62 15.64 22.46 0.90
C LEU A 62 16.36 23.64 0.24
N THR A 63 16.90 24.55 1.04
CA THR A 63 17.76 25.62 0.51
C THR A 63 19.08 25.05 -0.02
N ALA A 64 19.77 25.78 -0.90
CA ALA A 64 21.08 25.36 -1.40
C ALA A 64 22.09 25.08 -0.28
N SER A 65 22.11 25.93 0.76
CA SER A 65 22.98 25.75 1.92
C SER A 65 22.63 24.51 2.74
N GLN A 66 21.34 24.17 2.90
CA GLN A 66 20.91 22.94 3.57
C GLN A 66 21.35 21.70 2.79
N ARG A 67 21.18 21.69 1.46
CA ARG A 67 21.63 20.60 0.59
C ARG A 67 23.14 20.39 0.69
N GLU A 68 23.92 21.47 0.68
CA GLU A 68 25.38 21.39 0.80
C GLU A 68 25.83 20.84 2.18
N ARG A 69 25.15 21.23 3.27
CA ARG A 69 25.40 20.65 4.60
C ARG A 69 25.12 19.15 4.63
N ILE A 70 24.01 18.71 4.04
CA ILE A 70 23.65 17.28 3.96
C ILE A 70 24.68 16.52 3.14
N ALA A 71 25.10 17.04 1.98
CA ALA A 71 26.11 16.42 1.13
C ALA A 71 27.47 16.28 1.83
N ARG A 72 27.91 17.30 2.59
CA ARG A 72 29.13 17.23 3.41
C ARG A 72 29.02 16.23 4.57
N ALA A 73 27.86 16.15 5.21
CA ALA A 73 27.62 15.16 6.26
C ALA A 73 27.69 13.72 5.72
N ALA A 74 27.16 13.48 4.52
CA ALA A 74 27.16 12.16 3.90
C ALA A 74 28.56 11.66 3.48
N THR A 75 29.50 12.56 3.18
CA THR A 75 30.85 12.22 2.68
C THR A 75 31.90 11.96 3.77
N GLY A 76 31.51 11.93 5.06
CA GLY A 76 32.43 11.61 6.15
C GLY A 76 32.87 12.81 6.98
N GLY A 77 32.17 13.95 6.89
CA GLY A 77 32.21 14.91 7.98
C GLY A 77 31.65 14.23 9.22
N THR A 78 32.46 14.13 10.29
CA THR A 78 31.98 13.83 11.65
C THR A 78 30.67 14.58 11.80
N LEU A 79 29.55 13.88 11.98
CA LEU A 79 28.25 14.50 12.18
C LEU A 79 28.45 15.50 13.31
N VAL A 80 28.61 16.78 12.97
CA VAL A 80 28.58 17.84 13.97
C VAL A 80 27.22 17.61 14.58
N PRO A 81 27.13 17.21 15.86
CA PRO A 81 25.85 16.96 16.48
C PRO A 81 25.06 18.21 16.20
N LEU A 82 24.02 18.09 15.35
CA LEU A 82 23.09 19.21 15.13
C LEU A 82 22.80 19.69 16.52
N PRO A 83 23.01 20.99 16.85
CA PRO A 83 22.74 21.49 18.18
C PRO A 83 21.32 21.06 18.46
N HIS A 84 21.19 19.99 19.26
CA HIS A 84 19.90 19.54 19.70
C HIS A 84 19.41 20.80 20.39
N PRO A 85 18.24 21.36 20.00
CA PRO A 85 17.68 22.43 20.80
C PRO A 85 17.76 21.89 22.22
N ARG A 86 18.61 22.54 23.03
CA ARG A 86 18.92 22.06 24.37
C ARG A 86 17.54 21.83 24.93
N ARG A 87 17.24 20.57 25.29
CA ARG A 87 15.98 20.21 25.92
C ARG A 87 16.02 20.93 27.27
N GLU A 88 15.81 22.25 27.25
CA GLU A 88 15.38 23.04 28.38
C GLU A 88 14.13 22.32 28.82
N GLY A 89 14.23 21.66 29.96
CA GLY A 89 13.37 20.56 30.36
C GLY A 89 11.93 20.88 30.02
N THR A 90 11.40 20.21 29.00
CA THR A 90 10.00 20.33 28.66
C THR A 90 9.23 19.86 29.90
N PRO A 91 8.33 20.67 30.47
CA PRO A 91 7.51 20.30 31.63
C PRO A 91 6.52 19.13 31.35
N GLY A 92 6.70 18.40 30.24
CA GLY A 92 5.87 17.30 29.77
C GLY A 92 6.23 15.91 30.28
N SER A 93 7.31 15.72 31.05
CA SER A 93 7.63 14.38 31.59
C SER A 93 6.70 13.94 32.73
N ARG A 94 5.87 14.85 33.29
CA ARG A 94 4.84 14.49 34.27
C ARG A 94 3.63 13.80 33.64
N TRP A 95 3.40 13.96 32.34
CA TRP A 95 2.24 13.34 31.66
C TRP A 95 2.46 11.87 31.31
N ILE A 96 3.71 11.47 31.05
CA ILE A 96 4.06 10.05 30.84
C ILE A 96 3.99 9.28 32.18
N GLY A 97 4.34 9.91 33.30
CA GLY A 97 4.09 9.36 34.64
C GLY A 97 2.60 9.20 34.94
N TRP A 98 1.73 10.08 34.42
CA TRP A 98 0.27 9.98 34.55
C TRP A 98 -0.31 8.81 33.71
N LEU A 99 0.21 8.58 32.50
CA LEU A 99 -0.21 7.45 31.64
C LEU A 99 0.20 6.07 32.20
N VAL A 100 1.33 5.97 32.92
CA VAL A 100 1.73 4.72 33.58
C VAL A 100 0.83 4.41 34.80
N GLY A 101 0.29 5.44 35.48
CA GLY A 101 -0.72 5.28 36.52
C GLY A 101 -2.07 4.73 36.04
N TRP A 102 -2.38 4.84 34.74
CA TRP A 102 -3.61 4.34 34.14
C TRP A 102 -3.60 2.83 33.81
N ARG A 103 -2.46 2.14 33.88
CA ARG A 103 -2.42 0.67 33.65
C ARG A 103 -3.25 -0.13 34.66
N GLY A 104 -3.52 0.43 35.85
CA GLY A 104 -4.42 -0.19 36.83
C GLY A 104 -5.91 -0.10 36.45
N TRP A 105 -6.34 0.99 35.81
CA TRP A 105 -7.75 1.20 35.44
C TRP A 105 -8.10 0.67 34.05
N GLY A 106 -7.13 0.61 33.14
CA GLY A 106 -7.34 0.09 31.78
C GLY A 106 -7.75 -1.39 31.74
N VAL A 107 -7.25 -2.22 32.66
CA VAL A 107 -7.62 -3.64 32.74
C VAL A 107 -9.06 -3.82 33.25
N ALA A 108 -9.52 -2.96 34.18
CA ALA A 108 -10.88 -3.00 34.68
C ALA A 108 -11.91 -2.55 33.63
N MET A 109 -11.60 -1.51 32.84
CA MET A 109 -12.49 -1.03 31.77
C MET A 109 -12.49 -1.94 30.54
N ALA A 110 -11.35 -2.53 30.16
CA ALA A 110 -11.32 -3.50 29.06
C ALA A 110 -12.15 -4.75 29.37
N GLY A 111 -12.15 -5.22 30.63
CA GLY A 111 -13.03 -6.29 31.08
C GLY A 111 -14.52 -5.94 30.98
N ALA A 112 -14.92 -4.73 31.40
CA ALA A 112 -16.31 -4.29 31.33
C ALA A 112 -16.82 -4.12 29.89
N VAL A 113 -15.98 -3.61 28.97
CA VAL A 113 -16.33 -3.46 27.56
C VAL A 113 -16.44 -4.82 26.86
N ALA A 114 -15.53 -5.76 27.13
CA ALA A 114 -15.62 -7.12 26.59
C ALA A 114 -16.90 -7.84 27.08
N LEU A 115 -17.27 -7.67 28.35
CA LEU A 115 -18.48 -8.27 28.93
C LEU A 115 -19.77 -7.64 28.37
N ALA A 116 -19.79 -6.32 28.19
CA ALA A 116 -20.90 -5.62 27.54
C ALA A 116 -21.04 -6.01 26.06
N LEU A 117 -19.94 -6.16 25.32
CA LEU A 117 -19.96 -6.65 23.93
C LEU A 117 -20.46 -8.09 23.85
N THR A 118 -20.09 -8.97 24.79
CA THR A 118 -20.66 -10.33 24.80
C THR A 118 -22.16 -10.36 25.13
N PHE A 119 -22.70 -9.35 25.82
CA PHE A 119 -24.13 -9.27 26.13
C PHE A 119 -24.96 -8.55 25.05
N PHE A 120 -24.34 -7.62 24.30
CA PHE A 120 -25.00 -6.88 23.22
C PHE A 120 -24.83 -7.51 21.83
N VAL A 121 -23.76 -8.28 21.59
CA VAL A 121 -23.51 -8.98 20.31
C VAL A 121 -23.96 -10.44 20.35
N ARG A 122 -24.28 -10.99 21.52
CA ARG A 122 -25.00 -12.27 21.59
C ARG A 122 -26.42 -12.03 21.08
N PRO A 123 -26.80 -12.61 19.92
CA PRO A 123 -28.04 -12.27 19.27
C PRO A 123 -29.20 -12.61 20.20
N ARG A 124 -30.01 -11.60 20.52
CA ARG A 124 -31.35 -11.80 21.08
C ARG A 124 -32.13 -12.61 20.04
N SER A 125 -32.15 -13.91 20.27
CA SER A 125 -33.03 -14.94 19.72
C SER A 125 -33.55 -14.74 18.29
N ASP A 126 -33.10 -15.61 17.38
CA ASP A 126 -33.67 -15.88 16.05
C ASP A 126 -35.21 -16.04 16.00
N ARG A 127 -35.87 -16.20 17.15
CA ARG A 127 -37.34 -16.29 17.23
C ARG A 127 -38.06 -14.98 16.90
N ASP A 128 -37.48 -13.81 17.20
CA ASP A 128 -38.14 -12.52 16.92
C ASP A 128 -37.87 -12.04 15.48
N ALA A 129 -36.69 -12.37 14.93
CA ALA A 129 -36.35 -12.07 13.55
C ALA A 129 -37.22 -12.86 12.57
N GLN A 130 -37.54 -14.13 12.85
CA GLN A 130 -38.47 -14.90 12.01
C GLN A 130 -39.92 -14.41 12.12
N ALA A 131 -40.38 -13.96 13.30
CA ALA A 131 -41.72 -13.39 13.46
C ALA A 131 -41.88 -12.08 12.65
N MET A 132 -40.90 -11.17 12.70
CA MET A 132 -40.92 -9.94 11.89
C MET A 132 -40.85 -10.21 10.39
N PHE A 133 -40.07 -11.19 9.95
CA PHE A 133 -39.99 -11.54 8.52
C PHE A 133 -41.24 -12.22 7.99
N SER A 134 -41.95 -13.01 8.81
CA SER A 134 -43.26 -13.55 8.43
C SER A 134 -44.31 -12.46 8.29
N GLU A 135 -44.29 -11.44 9.14
CA GLU A 135 -45.29 -10.37 9.11
C GLU A 135 -45.03 -9.36 7.97
N MET A 136 -43.78 -9.09 7.60
CA MET A 136 -43.46 -8.28 6.42
C MET A 136 -43.81 -8.97 5.10
N ARG A 137 -43.75 -10.30 5.02
CA ARG A 137 -44.11 -11.04 3.79
C ARG A 137 -45.60 -11.06 3.49
N TYR A 138 -46.47 -10.76 4.46
CA TYR A 138 -47.91 -10.65 4.23
C TYR A 138 -48.42 -9.22 3.94
N ARG A 139 -47.52 -8.22 3.92
CA ARG A 139 -47.85 -6.82 3.66
C ARG A 139 -47.29 -6.23 2.37
N LEU A 140 -46.83 -7.05 1.43
CA LEU A 140 -46.77 -6.58 0.04
C LEU A 140 -48.17 -6.72 -0.57
N PRO A 141 -48.84 -5.62 -0.93
CA PRO A 141 -50.00 -5.71 -1.80
C PRO A 141 -49.54 -6.36 -3.11
N ASP A 142 -50.35 -7.27 -3.65
CA ASP A 142 -50.20 -7.85 -4.98
C ASP A 142 -50.14 -6.74 -6.05
N ALA A 143 -48.97 -6.13 -6.23
CA ALA A 143 -48.70 -5.12 -7.24
C ALA A 143 -48.51 -5.75 -8.63
N ARG A 144 -48.89 -7.02 -8.81
CA ARG A 144 -48.77 -7.77 -10.07
C ARG A 144 -50.05 -7.78 -10.92
N THR A 145 -51.17 -7.25 -10.44
CA THR A 145 -52.44 -7.31 -11.19
C THR A 145 -52.75 -6.09 -12.06
N ASN A 146 -52.00 -4.98 -11.95
CA ASN A 146 -52.32 -3.73 -12.68
C ASN A 146 -51.12 -3.09 -13.40
N LEU A 147 -50.19 -3.88 -13.94
CA LEU A 147 -49.31 -3.35 -14.98
C LEU A 147 -50.08 -3.36 -16.30
N PRO A 148 -50.41 -2.20 -16.90
CA PRO A 148 -50.97 -2.17 -18.25
C PRO A 148 -49.99 -2.90 -19.16
N SER A 149 -50.50 -3.91 -19.87
CA SER A 149 -49.76 -4.65 -20.89
C SER A 149 -49.22 -3.65 -21.90
N ALA A 150 -48.00 -3.19 -21.69
CA ALA A 150 -47.27 -2.35 -22.60
C ALA A 150 -46.95 -3.25 -23.79
N LYS A 151 -47.83 -3.17 -24.79
CA LYS A 151 -47.64 -3.70 -26.13
C LYS A 151 -46.24 -3.29 -26.58
N ALA A 152 -45.29 -4.22 -26.52
CA ALA A 152 -43.93 -3.97 -26.92
C ALA A 152 -43.95 -3.37 -28.34
N PRO A 153 -43.34 -2.20 -28.57
CA PRO A 153 -43.20 -1.70 -29.92
C PRO A 153 -42.40 -2.76 -30.69
N ARG A 154 -43.08 -3.37 -31.66
CA ARG A 154 -42.46 -4.23 -32.66
C ARG A 154 -41.40 -3.36 -33.32
N LEU A 155 -40.14 -3.59 -32.98
CA LEU A 155 -38.99 -3.05 -33.70
C LEU A 155 -39.12 -3.52 -35.14
N GLU A 156 -39.74 -2.69 -35.98
CA GLU A 156 -39.53 -2.77 -37.42
C GLU A 156 -38.05 -2.52 -37.62
N ALA A 157 -37.38 -3.57 -38.10
CA ALA A 157 -36.00 -3.51 -38.53
C ALA A 157 -35.90 -2.44 -39.61
N ASP A 158 -35.39 -1.28 -39.20
CA ASP A 158 -34.99 -0.21 -40.08
C ASP A 158 -33.93 -0.78 -41.05
N LYS A 159 -34.34 -0.96 -42.31
CA LYS A 159 -33.51 -1.53 -43.38
C LYS A 159 -32.44 -0.56 -43.88
N ASP A 160 -32.44 0.68 -43.41
CA ASP A 160 -31.55 1.74 -43.87
C ASP A 160 -30.43 2.07 -42.88
N ALA A 161 -30.22 1.24 -41.85
CA ALA A 161 -29.10 1.41 -40.94
C ALA A 161 -27.76 1.36 -41.71
N PRO A 162 -26.91 2.40 -41.63
CA PRO A 162 -25.65 2.45 -42.35
C PRO A 162 -24.79 1.26 -41.95
N SER A 163 -24.38 0.48 -42.96
CA SER A 163 -23.48 -0.65 -42.80
C SER A 163 -22.16 -0.15 -42.23
N PHE A 164 -21.97 -0.31 -40.93
CA PHE A 164 -20.66 -0.09 -40.32
C PHE A 164 -19.69 -1.10 -40.94
N PRO A 165 -18.57 -0.66 -41.54
CA PRO A 165 -17.57 -1.58 -42.05
C PRO A 165 -17.06 -2.41 -40.86
N ARG A 166 -17.34 -3.72 -40.89
CA ARG A 166 -16.65 -4.69 -40.05
C ARG A 166 -15.17 -4.58 -40.39
N ALA A 167 -14.43 -3.89 -39.53
CA ALA A 167 -12.99 -3.93 -39.53
C ALA A 167 -12.58 -5.39 -39.24
N ASN A 168 -12.23 -6.11 -40.30
CA ASN A 168 -11.42 -7.31 -40.20
C ASN A 168 -10.11 -6.88 -39.56
N ALA A 169 -10.00 -7.09 -38.25
CA ALA A 169 -8.74 -6.95 -37.54
C ALA A 169 -7.84 -8.11 -37.97
N GLU A 170 -7.10 -7.90 -39.05
CA GLU A 170 -5.90 -8.67 -39.29
C GLU A 170 -4.91 -8.41 -38.14
N PRO A 171 -4.26 -9.45 -37.60
CA PRO A 171 -3.23 -9.30 -36.58
C PRO A 171 -2.00 -8.68 -37.24
N GLY A 172 -1.98 -7.34 -37.30
CA GLY A 172 -0.82 -6.58 -37.72
C GLY A 172 0.33 -6.82 -36.76
N GLU A 173 1.35 -7.54 -37.24
CA GLU A 173 2.68 -7.59 -36.65
C GLU A 173 3.27 -6.17 -36.59
N HIS A 174 2.94 -5.42 -35.54
CA HIS A 174 3.67 -4.21 -35.19
C HIS A 174 5.05 -4.62 -34.66
N ARG A 175 5.95 -4.91 -35.58
CA ARG A 175 7.40 -4.97 -35.37
C ARG A 175 7.86 -3.56 -35.06
N LEU A 176 7.70 -3.15 -33.81
CA LEU A 176 8.33 -1.96 -33.25
C LEU A 176 9.83 -2.18 -33.27
N GLY A 177 10.46 -1.74 -34.36
CA GLY A 177 11.89 -1.52 -34.44
C GLY A 177 12.28 -0.42 -33.46
N ARG A 178 12.38 -0.77 -32.18
CA ARG A 178 13.16 0.02 -31.22
C ARG A 178 14.60 -0.10 -31.65
N SER A 179 15.10 0.94 -32.30
CA SER A 179 16.52 1.23 -32.37
C SER A 179 17.06 1.31 -30.95
N ILE A 180 17.68 0.22 -30.49
CA ILE A 180 18.42 0.22 -29.23
C ILE A 180 19.62 1.16 -29.46
N PRO A 181 19.75 2.27 -28.71
CA PRO A 181 20.95 3.09 -28.79
C PRO A 181 22.14 2.23 -28.37
N ALA A 182 23.14 2.16 -29.26
CA ALA A 182 24.37 1.41 -29.03
C ALA A 182 25.00 1.83 -27.69
N ALA A 183 25.33 0.86 -26.85
CA ALA A 183 25.96 1.08 -25.57
C ALA A 183 27.26 1.89 -25.74
N PRO A 184 27.52 2.87 -24.85
CA PRO A 184 28.75 3.65 -24.91
C PRO A 184 29.96 2.71 -24.74
N ARG A 185 30.91 2.80 -25.68
CA ARG A 185 32.18 2.06 -25.60
C ARG A 185 32.91 2.42 -24.30
N PRO A 186 33.46 1.44 -23.57
CA PRO A 186 34.25 1.72 -22.38
C PRO A 186 35.48 2.55 -22.77
N ALA A 187 35.71 3.64 -22.02
CA ALA A 187 36.88 4.48 -22.19
C ALA A 187 38.17 3.67 -22.00
N PRO A 188 39.23 3.94 -22.77
CA PRO A 188 40.51 3.25 -22.65
C PRO A 188 41.07 3.45 -21.23
N LYS A 189 41.42 2.33 -20.61
CA LYS A 189 42.05 2.26 -19.29
C LYS A 189 43.38 3.01 -19.36
N VAL A 190 43.42 4.24 -18.87
CA VAL A 190 44.65 5.01 -18.69
C VAL A 190 45.50 4.26 -17.69
N MET A 191 46.50 3.54 -18.19
CA MET A 191 47.55 2.95 -17.35
C MET A 191 48.27 4.10 -16.66
N ALA A 192 48.03 4.24 -15.36
CA ALA A 192 48.79 5.14 -14.51
C ALA A 192 50.26 4.72 -14.57
N GLN A 193 51.09 5.58 -15.17
CA GLN A 193 52.54 5.45 -15.15
C GLN A 193 52.99 5.50 -13.69
N SER A 194 53.68 4.45 -13.27
CA SER A 194 54.35 4.35 -11.98
C SER A 194 55.45 5.41 -11.91
N PRO A 195 55.42 6.36 -10.96
CA PRO A 195 56.52 7.29 -10.78
C PRO A 195 57.74 6.53 -10.28
N GLY A 196 58.83 6.66 -11.05
CA GLY A 196 60.08 5.96 -10.83
C GLY A 196 60.65 6.16 -9.43
N GLN A 197 61.17 5.05 -8.89
CA GLN A 197 62.09 5.07 -7.77
C GLN A 197 63.41 5.68 -8.25
N GLY A 198 63.70 6.87 -7.74
CA GLY A 198 65.04 7.46 -7.76
C GLY A 198 65.90 6.84 -6.67
N THR A 199 67.12 6.50 -7.09
CA THR A 199 68.27 5.90 -6.39
C THR A 199 68.61 6.49 -5.02
#